data_AF-A0A1I1YEG7-F1
#
_entry.id   AF-A0A1I1YEG7-F1
#
_cell.length_a   1.000
_cell.length_b   1.000
_cell.length_c   1.000
_cell.angle_alpha   90.00
_cell.angle_beta   90.00
_cell.angle_gamma   90.00
#
_symmetry.space_group_name_H-M   'P 1'
#
loop_
_entity.id
_entity.type
_entity.pdbx_description
1 polymer ?
#
loop_
_entity_poly.entity_id
_entity_poly.type
_entity_poly.pdbx_seq_one_letter_code
_entity_poly.pdbx_strand_id
1 'polypeptide(L)'
;MSVNLVDVSTGKIIDLVSDRRKFNLKEYFSSYPLKVREKVRYITTDIYAPYIDIAREMFPNAKIVLDKFHIVQLMTRNMNIKRVNIMKTMKTNTHNYRVLKRYWRIILAKEWELNSVEFYSYRCYKNLTNSSEILREILSFN
;
A
#
# COMPACT_ATOMS: atom_id res chain seq x y z
N MET A 1 -6.44 -21.27 -0.01
CA MET A 1 -5.63 -20.08 -0.38
C MET A 1 -4.19 -20.45 -0.08
N SER A 2 -3.34 -20.45 -1.11
CA SER A 2 -1.94 -20.87 -1.04
C SER A 2 -1.01 -19.72 -0.66
N VAL A 3 0.23 -20.06 -0.32
CA VAL A 3 1.36 -19.14 -0.09
C VAL A 3 2.41 -19.40 -1.15
N ASN A 4 2.87 -18.32 -1.80
CA ASN A 4 3.92 -18.41 -2.80
C ASN A 4 5.25 -18.04 -2.14
N LEU A 5 6.22 -18.95 -2.22
CA LEU A 5 7.58 -18.69 -1.80
C LEU A 5 8.39 -18.30 -3.03
N VAL A 6 9.05 -17.14 -2.96
CA VAL A 6 9.72 -16.53 -4.10
C VAL A 6 11.10 -16.07 -3.68
N ASP A 7 12.10 -16.31 -4.52
CA ASP A 7 13.42 -15.72 -4.38
C ASP A 7 13.31 -14.20 -4.60
N VAL A 8 13.69 -13.42 -3.58
CA VAL A 8 13.57 -11.96 -3.61
C VAL A 8 14.48 -11.32 -4.66
N SER A 9 15.63 -11.93 -4.99
CA SER A 9 16.59 -11.40 -5.95
C SER A 9 16.25 -11.76 -7.39
N THR A 10 15.84 -13.00 -7.64
CA THR A 10 15.58 -13.48 -9.01
C THR A 10 14.10 -13.44 -9.39
N GLY A 11 13.19 -13.25 -8.43
CA GLY A 11 11.74 -13.32 -8.65
C GLY A 11 11.24 -14.71 -9.03
N LYS A 12 12.05 -15.76 -8.85
CA LYS A 12 11.68 -17.13 -9.22
C LYS A 12 10.89 -17.78 -8.09
N ILE A 13 9.85 -18.51 -8.47
CA ILE A 13 9.08 -19.31 -7.51
C ILE A 13 9.98 -20.42 -6.99
N ILE A 14 10.10 -20.49 -5.67
CA ILE A 14 10.78 -21.57 -4.95
C ILE A 14 9.77 -22.70 -4.71
N ASP A 15 8.59 -22.36 -4.19
CA ASP A 15 7.54 -23.33 -3.89
C ASP A 15 6.16 -22.68 -3.76
N LEU A 16 5.12 -23.51 -3.79
CA LEU A 16 3.71 -23.17 -3.61
C LEU A 16 3.13 -23.98 -2.45
N VAL A 17 3.05 -23.37 -1.27
CA VAL A 17 2.46 -24.02 -0.09
C VAL A 17 0.95 -23.90 -0.17
N SER A 18 0.24 -25.02 -0.27
CA SER A 18 -1.21 -25.04 -0.53
C SER A 18 -2.07 -24.42 0.58
N ASP A 19 -1.54 -24.30 1.80
CA ASP A 19 -2.26 -23.81 2.97
C ASP A 19 -1.50 -22.71 3.73
N ARG A 20 -2.20 -21.59 3.94
CA ARG A 20 -1.70 -20.42 4.69
C ARG A 20 -1.87 -20.50 6.21
N ARG A 21 -2.52 -21.54 6.75
CA ARG A 21 -2.73 -21.67 8.20
C ARG A 21 -1.39 -21.80 8.91
N LYS A 22 -1.28 -21.13 10.06
CA LYS A 22 -0.04 -21.02 10.85
C LYS A 22 0.61 -22.40 11.12
N PHE A 23 -0.20 -23.38 11.50
CA PHE A 23 0.26 -24.74 11.77
C PHE A 23 0.93 -25.39 10.54
N ASN A 24 0.29 -25.35 9.38
CA ASN A 24 0.79 -25.99 8.16
C ASN A 24 2.06 -25.30 7.62
N LEU A 25 2.12 -23.97 7.69
CA LEU A 25 3.35 -23.24 7.32
C LEU A 25 4.51 -23.54 8.27
N LYS A 26 4.22 -23.66 9.57
CA LYS A 26 5.24 -24.02 10.56
C LYS A 26 5.77 -25.43 10.31
N GLU A 27 4.89 -26.39 10.01
CA GLU A 27 5.27 -27.76 9.65
C GLU A 27 6.13 -27.77 8.38
N TYR A 28 5.68 -27.08 7.33
CA TYR A 28 6.43 -26.92 6.08
C TYR A 28 7.84 -26.39 6.33
N PHE A 29 8.00 -25.27 7.04
CA PHE A 29 9.32 -24.70 7.30
C PHE A 29 10.15 -25.56 8.26
N SER A 30 9.52 -26.34 9.12
CA SER A 30 10.22 -27.26 10.04
C SER A 30 10.89 -28.42 9.32
N SER A 31 10.44 -28.75 8.10
CA SER A 31 11.11 -29.74 7.24
C SER A 31 12.54 -29.33 6.86
N TYR A 32 12.85 -28.03 6.87
CA TYR A 32 14.20 -27.53 6.65
C TYR A 32 15.02 -27.53 7.96
N PRO A 33 16.24 -28.10 7.96
CA PRO A 33 17.10 -28.10 9.13
C PRO A 33 17.36 -26.68 9.67
N LEU A 34 17.46 -26.54 11.00
CA LEU A 34 17.68 -25.24 11.65
C LEU A 34 18.91 -24.51 11.07
N LYS A 35 20.02 -25.22 10.85
CA LYS A 35 21.24 -24.68 10.23
C LYS A 35 21.03 -24.04 8.85
N VAL A 36 20.00 -24.44 8.11
CA VAL A 36 19.62 -23.84 6.83
C VAL A 36 18.78 -22.60 7.07
N ARG A 37 17.79 -22.68 7.96
CA ARG A 37 16.91 -21.55 8.32
C ARG A 37 17.67 -20.38 8.93
N GLU A 38 18.70 -20.66 9.72
CA GLU A 38 19.60 -19.65 10.31
C GLU A 38 20.40 -18.86 9.25
N LYS A 39 20.52 -19.36 8.02
CA LYS A 39 21.21 -18.66 6.92
C LYS A 39 20.32 -17.63 6.22
N VAL A 40 19.01 -17.66 6.46
CA VAL A 40 18.08 -16.70 5.88
C VAL A 40 18.32 -15.33 6.51
N ARG A 41 18.65 -14.35 5.68
CA ARG A 41 18.99 -12.98 6.13
C ARG A 41 17.81 -12.02 6.10
N TYR A 42 16.90 -12.21 5.15
CA TYR A 42 15.76 -11.33 4.94
C TYR A 42 14.53 -12.16 4.58
N ILE A 43 13.39 -11.76 5.12
CA ILE A 43 12.07 -12.31 4.75
C ILE A 43 11.19 -11.12 4.42
N THR A 44 10.60 -11.12 3.23
CA THR A 44 9.54 -10.18 2.89
C THR A 44 8.19 -10.86 3.02
N THR A 45 7.24 -10.22 3.70
CA THR A 45 5.91 -10.78 3.97
C THR A 45 4.86 -9.69 4.03
N ASP A 46 3.62 -10.08 3.77
CA ASP A 46 2.43 -9.29 4.05
C ASP A 46 2.35 -8.92 5.54
N ILE A 47 1.52 -7.91 5.86
CA ILE A 47 1.28 -7.39 7.21
C ILE A 47 0.43 -8.38 8.07
N TYR A 48 0.13 -9.57 7.55
CA TYR A 48 -0.67 -10.57 8.26
C TYR A 48 0.12 -11.15 9.46
N ALA A 49 -0.38 -10.93 10.67
CA ALA A 49 0.32 -11.26 11.91
C ALA A 49 0.83 -12.71 11.99
N PRO A 50 0.07 -13.74 11.56
CA PRO A 50 0.58 -15.12 11.56
C PRO A 50 1.83 -15.34 10.71
N TYR A 51 2.01 -14.64 9.59
CA TYR A 51 3.24 -14.77 8.81
C TYR A 51 4.43 -14.12 9.52
N ILE A 52 4.20 -12.98 10.17
CA ILE A 52 5.23 -12.31 10.97
C ILE A 52 5.67 -13.22 12.13
N ASP A 53 4.71 -13.84 12.83
CA ASP A 53 5.01 -14.78 13.92
C ASP A 53 5.83 -15.97 13.43
N ILE A 54 5.42 -16.59 12.32
CA ILE A 54 6.12 -17.74 11.72
C ILE A 54 7.52 -17.33 11.27
N ALA A 55 7.67 -16.16 10.65
CA ALA A 55 8.96 -15.66 10.22
C ALA A 55 9.92 -15.49 11.41
N ARG A 56 9.45 -14.94 12.53
CA ARG A 56 10.24 -14.80 13.76
C ARG A 56 10.61 -16.15 14.38
N GLU A 57 9.66 -17.07 14.43
CA GLU A 57 9.85 -18.38 15.06
C GLU A 57 10.76 -19.29 14.23
N MET A 58 10.57 -19.31 12.91
CA MET A 58 11.24 -20.26 12.03
C MET A 58 12.60 -19.76 11.52
N PHE A 59 12.84 -18.44 11.50
CA PHE A 59 14.04 -17.85 10.91
C PHE A 59 14.68 -16.82 11.86
N PRO A 60 15.39 -17.29 12.91
CA PRO A 60 15.82 -16.44 14.02
C PRO A 60 16.79 -15.31 13.63
N ASN A 61 17.58 -15.50 12.56
CA ASN A 61 18.55 -14.50 12.09
C ASN A 61 17.99 -13.58 10.99
N ALA A 62 16.76 -13.81 10.53
CA ALA A 62 16.20 -13.09 9.41
C ALA A 62 15.62 -11.73 9.84
N LYS A 63 15.95 -10.68 9.09
CA LYS A 63 15.25 -9.39 9.18
C LYS A 63 13.92 -9.47 8.44
N ILE A 64 12.84 -9.19 9.14
CA ILE A 64 11.49 -9.20 8.56
C ILE A 64 11.21 -7.83 7.94
N VAL A 65 10.89 -7.83 6.66
CA VAL A 65 10.56 -6.65 5.85
C VAL A 65 9.10 -6.76 5.43
N LEU A 66 8.28 -5.79 5.81
CA LEU A 66 6.89 -5.77 5.37
C LEU A 66 6.82 -5.39 3.89
N ASP A 67 5.98 -6.08 3.14
CA ASP A 67 5.72 -5.72 1.75
C ASP A 67 5.05 -4.33 1.69
N LYS A 68 5.77 -3.37 1.07
CA LYS A 68 5.34 -1.99 0.87
C LYS A 68 4.06 -1.89 0.05
N PHE A 69 3.76 -2.85 -0.83
CA PHE A 69 2.57 -2.83 -1.66
C PHE A 69 1.31 -2.77 -0.79
N HIS A 70 1.23 -3.58 0.27
CA HIS A 70 0.08 -3.57 1.17
C HIS A 70 -0.08 -2.25 1.92
N ILE A 71 1.03 -1.58 2.29
CA ILE A 71 0.98 -0.26 2.93
C ILE A 71 0.40 0.77 1.96
N VAL A 72 0.94 0.84 0.74
CA VAL A 72 0.48 1.78 -0.29
C VAL A 72 -0.98 1.50 -0.67
N GLN A 73 -1.35 0.24 -0.82
CA GLN A 73 -2.72 -0.19 -1.11
C GLN A 73 -3.67 0.22 0.02
N LEU A 74 -3.29 -0.01 1.28
CA LEU A 74 -4.09 0.34 2.45
C LEU A 74 -4.30 1.85 2.54
N MET A 75 -3.24 2.65 2.36
CA MET A 75 -3.33 4.11 2.36
C MET A 75 -4.23 4.60 1.22
N THR A 76 -4.00 4.13 -0.01
CA THR A 76 -4.80 4.50 -1.19
C THR A 76 -6.28 4.21 -1.00
N ARG A 77 -6.61 3.05 -0.43
CA ARG A 77 -8.00 2.67 -0.14
C ARG A 77 -8.63 3.60 0.89
N ASN A 78 -7.94 3.85 2.01
CA ASN A 78 -8.46 4.70 3.08
C ASN A 78 -8.65 6.16 2.62
N MET A 79 -7.70 6.71 1.85
CA MET A 79 -7.84 8.04 1.26
C MET A 79 -9.06 8.14 0.36
N ASN A 80 -9.32 7.12 -0.48
CA ASN A 80 -10.52 7.06 -1.31
C ASN A 80 -11.81 6.95 -0.50
N ILE A 81 -11.83 6.14 0.56
CA ILE A 81 -12.99 6.02 1.46
C ILE A 81 -13.29 7.37 2.11
N LYS A 82 -12.28 8.03 2.70
CA LYS A 82 -12.43 9.34 3.33
C LYS A 82 -12.91 10.40 2.33
N ARG A 83 -12.32 10.44 1.13
CA ARG A 83 -12.76 11.32 0.02
C ARG A 83 -14.23 11.12 -0.31
N VAL A 84 -14.68 9.88 -0.50
CA VAL A 84 -16.08 9.57 -0.81
C VAL A 84 -17.01 9.94 0.35
N ASN A 85 -16.59 9.71 1.59
CA ASN A 85 -17.37 10.08 2.77
C ASN A 85 -17.56 11.59 2.88
N ILE A 86 -16.50 12.39 2.65
CA ILE A 86 -16.60 13.86 2.58
C ILE A 86 -17.54 14.28 1.44
N MET A 87 -17.41 13.66 0.25
CA MET A 87 -18.30 13.99 -0.88
C MET A 87 -19.79 13.74 -0.58
N LYS A 88 -20.11 12.72 0.23
CA LYS A 88 -21.49 12.39 0.61
C LYS A 88 -22.14 13.44 1.53
N THR A 89 -21.36 14.25 2.24
CA THR A 89 -21.90 15.34 3.08
C THR A 89 -22.19 16.62 2.28
N MET A 90 -21.81 16.66 1.01
CA MET A 90 -21.90 17.86 0.16
C MET A 90 -22.96 17.71 -0.94
N LYS A 91 -23.57 18.84 -1.35
CA LYS A 91 -24.42 18.89 -2.55
C LYS A 91 -23.57 18.76 -3.80
N THR A 92 -24.06 18.00 -4.80
CA THR A 92 -23.31 17.66 -6.02
C THR A 92 -22.96 18.84 -6.92
N ASN A 93 -23.68 19.95 -6.79
CA ASN A 93 -23.47 21.19 -7.55
C ASN A 93 -22.40 22.11 -6.93
N THR A 94 -21.90 21.82 -5.73
CA THR A 94 -20.91 22.65 -5.04
C THR A 94 -19.53 22.54 -5.67
N HIS A 95 -18.71 23.59 -5.51
CA HIS A 95 -17.32 23.62 -5.95
C HIS A 95 -16.52 22.46 -5.36
N ASN A 96 -16.51 22.32 -4.03
CA ASN A 96 -15.74 21.31 -3.30
C ASN A 96 -16.08 19.88 -3.76
N TYR A 97 -17.36 19.56 -3.97
CA TYR A 97 -17.76 18.26 -4.51
C TYR A 97 -17.15 18.00 -5.90
N ARG A 98 -17.21 18.97 -6.80
CA ARG A 98 -16.67 18.83 -8.16
C ARG A 98 -15.15 18.70 -8.14
N VAL A 99 -14.46 19.44 -7.29
CA VAL A 99 -13.00 19.35 -7.09
C VAL A 99 -12.63 17.94 -6.61
N LEU A 100 -13.25 17.45 -5.53
CA LEU A 100 -13.03 16.10 -4.98
C LEU A 100 -13.33 14.99 -6.00
N LYS A 101 -14.35 15.17 -6.85
CA LYS A 101 -14.73 14.19 -7.87
C LYS A 101 -13.77 14.19 -9.06
N ARG A 102 -13.40 15.37 -9.57
CA ARG A 102 -12.63 15.52 -10.81
C ARG A 102 -11.14 15.26 -10.59
N TYR A 103 -10.60 15.76 -9.50
CA TYR A 103 -9.16 15.75 -9.22
C TYR A 103 -8.76 14.68 -8.22
N TRP A 104 -9.56 13.63 -8.05
CA TRP A 104 -9.29 12.54 -7.09
C TRP A 104 -7.91 11.89 -7.26
N ARG A 105 -7.36 11.87 -8.49
CA ARG A 105 -6.03 11.33 -8.78
C ARG A 105 -4.91 12.16 -8.16
N ILE A 106 -5.10 13.46 -7.97
CA ILE A 106 -4.09 14.36 -7.36
C ILE A 106 -3.81 13.93 -5.92
N ILE A 107 -4.83 13.45 -5.20
CA ILE A 107 -4.71 12.95 -3.81
C ILE A 107 -3.79 11.72 -3.72
N LEU A 108 -3.64 10.97 -4.82
CA LEU A 108 -2.89 9.71 -4.89
C LEU A 108 -1.59 9.85 -5.70
N ALA A 109 -1.33 11.03 -6.25
CA ALA A 109 -0.14 11.29 -7.04
C ALA A 109 1.10 11.28 -6.14
N LYS A 110 2.25 10.94 -6.71
CA LYS A 110 3.52 11.11 -6.02
C LYS A 110 3.82 12.59 -5.88
N GLU A 111 4.50 12.97 -4.81
CA GLU A 111 4.82 14.38 -4.53
C GLU A 111 5.57 15.04 -5.69
N TRP A 112 6.56 14.36 -6.27
CA TRP A 112 7.34 14.87 -7.41
C TRP A 112 6.56 14.92 -8.74
N GLU A 113 5.37 14.32 -8.81
CA GLU A 113 4.47 14.44 -9.97
C GLU A 113 3.55 15.67 -9.85
N LEU A 114 3.52 16.32 -8.68
CA LEU A 114 2.74 17.53 -8.46
C LEU A 114 3.51 18.74 -8.98
N ASN A 115 2.89 19.48 -9.90
CA ASN A 115 3.35 20.80 -10.30
C ASN A 115 3.05 21.82 -9.18
N SER A 116 4.07 22.58 -8.79
CA SER A 116 4.02 23.67 -7.81
C SER A 116 4.51 25.01 -8.38
N VAL A 117 4.97 25.04 -9.63
CA VAL A 117 5.65 26.17 -10.26
C VAL A 117 4.78 26.80 -11.33
N GLU A 118 4.26 26.00 -12.25
CA GLU A 118 3.50 26.49 -13.40
C GLU A 118 2.00 26.44 -13.11
N PHE A 119 1.31 27.49 -13.56
CA PHE A 119 -0.11 27.69 -13.31
C PHE A 119 -0.89 27.46 -14.61
N TYR A 120 -1.93 26.64 -14.53
CA TYR A 120 -2.76 26.25 -15.67
C TYR A 120 -4.24 26.53 -15.40
N SER A 121 -5.03 26.56 -16.47
CA SER A 121 -6.48 26.60 -16.37
C SER A 121 -7.03 25.21 -16.00
N TYR A 122 -7.77 25.14 -14.89
CA TYR A 122 -8.43 23.93 -14.43
C TYR A 122 -9.95 24.13 -14.42
N ARG A 123 -10.72 23.19 -14.99
CA ARG A 123 -12.18 23.32 -15.18
C ARG A 123 -12.99 23.74 -13.94
N CYS A 124 -12.60 23.37 -12.73
CA CYS A 124 -13.34 23.79 -11.52
C CYS A 124 -12.95 25.16 -10.99
N TYR A 125 -11.93 25.81 -11.54
CA TYR A 125 -11.31 27.02 -11.04
C TYR A 125 -11.52 28.18 -12.02
N LYS A 126 -11.77 29.38 -11.48
CA LYS A 126 -11.84 30.61 -12.28
C LYS A 126 -10.44 31.17 -12.58
N ASN A 127 -9.55 31.10 -11.59
CA ASN A 127 -8.17 31.56 -11.70
C ASN A 127 -7.26 30.40 -12.10
N LEU A 128 -6.08 30.72 -12.63
CA LEU A 128 -5.05 29.73 -12.84
C LEU A 128 -4.61 29.15 -11.49
N THR A 129 -4.32 27.85 -11.47
CA THR A 129 -3.85 27.13 -10.28
C THR A 129 -2.91 26.00 -10.72
N ASN A 130 -2.39 25.23 -9.78
CA ASN A 130 -1.54 24.08 -10.04
C ASN A 130 -1.98 22.88 -9.19
N SER A 131 -1.47 21.69 -9.49
CA SER A 131 -1.87 20.48 -8.78
C SER A 131 -1.53 20.49 -7.29
N SER A 132 -0.48 21.21 -6.88
CA SER A 132 -0.11 21.32 -5.46
C SER A 132 -1.10 22.17 -4.68
N GLU A 133 -1.58 23.27 -5.25
CA GLU A 133 -2.63 24.11 -4.67
C GLU A 133 -3.97 23.37 -4.59
N ILE A 134 -4.35 22.68 -5.68
CA ILE A 134 -5.55 21.83 -5.69
C ILE A 134 -5.47 20.77 -4.60
N LEU A 135 -4.30 20.14 -4.41
CA LEU A 135 -4.10 19.17 -3.33
C LEU A 135 -4.30 19.81 -1.95
N ARG A 136 -3.67 20.96 -1.69
CA ARG A 136 -3.81 21.68 -0.41
C ARG A 136 -5.26 22.05 -0.12
N GLU A 137 -6.00 22.52 -1.13
CA GLU A 137 -7.43 22.80 -0.99
C GLU A 137 -8.21 21.53 -0.66
N ILE A 138 -7.99 20.43 -1.39
CA ILE A 138 -8.67 19.16 -1.11
C ILE A 138 -8.41 18.69 0.32
N LEU A 139 -7.17 18.78 0.78
CA LEU A 139 -6.78 18.36 2.14
C LEU A 139 -7.35 19.29 3.24
N SER A 140 -7.82 20.48 2.88
CA SER A 140 -8.52 21.38 3.80
C SER A 140 -10.00 21.03 4.02
N PHE A 141 -10.55 20.10 3.23
CA PHE A 141 -11.93 19.64 3.39
C PHE A 141 -12.03 18.65 4.56
N ASN A 142 -12.82 19.00 5.59
CA ASN A 142 -13.03 18.18 6.80
C ASN A 142 -14.02 17.03 6.59
#